data_AF-A0A959NTJ1-F1
#
_entry.id   AF-A0A959NTJ1-F1
#
_cell.length_a   1.000
_cell.length_b   1.000
_cell.length_c   1.000
_cell.angle_alpha   90.00
_cell.angle_beta   90.00
_cell.angle_gamma   90.00
#
_symmetry.space_group_name_H-M   'P 1'
#
loop_
_entity.id
_entity.type
_entity.pdbx_description
1 polymer ?
#
loop_
_entity_poly.entity_id
_entity_poly.type
_entity_poly.pdbx_seq_one_letter_code
_entity_poly.pdbx_strand_id
1 'polypeptide(L)'
;PLTQNEWKELLEKEGFKVKQIIVNPMYLLEIKRIIDDEGLFRTLKIGFNILTNSKAKKRILLMRKSFRKHQSHINAIAIVAEKL
;
A
#
# COMPACT_ATOMS: atom_id res chain seq x y z
N PRO A 1 -3.65 12.88 2.41
CA PRO A 1 -2.91 11.90 3.24
C PRO A 1 -1.94 12.69 4.11
N LEU A 2 -1.77 12.32 5.38
CA LEU A 2 -0.77 12.95 6.23
C LEU A 2 0.63 12.49 5.80
N THR A 3 1.59 13.40 5.87
CA THR A 3 3.01 13.13 5.75
C THR A 3 3.50 12.35 6.97
N GLN A 4 4.71 11.81 6.87
CA GLN A 4 5.36 11.14 7.98
C GLN A 4 5.43 12.02 9.25
N ASN A 5 5.74 13.31 9.08
CA ASN A 5 5.86 14.23 10.21
C ASN A 5 4.51 14.53 10.85
N GLU A 6 3.49 14.79 10.04
CA GLU A 6 2.13 15.03 10.54
C GLU A 6 1.58 13.81 11.30
N TRP A 7 1.87 12.59 10.84
CA TRP A 7 1.52 11.37 11.58
C TRP A 7 2.26 11.24 12.91
N LYS A 8 3.55 11.57 12.93
CA LYS A 8 4.37 11.54 14.15
C LYS A 8 3.84 12.54 15.17
N GLU A 9 3.64 13.78 14.75
CA GLU A 9 3.15 14.88 15.59
C GLU A 9 1.76 14.55 16.16
N LEU A 10 0.88 13.97 15.35
CA LEU A 10 -0.44 13.52 15.81
C LEU A 10 -0.32 12.49 16.94
N LEU A 11 0.53 11.47 16.79
CA LEU A 11 0.72 10.45 17.83
C LEU A 11 1.34 11.03 19.11
N GLU A 12 2.33 11.91 18.97
CA GLU A 12 2.97 12.58 20.11
C GLU A 12 1.99 13.46 20.88
N LYS A 13 1.12 14.18 20.17
CA LYS A 13 0.05 14.99 20.78
C LYS A 13 -0.96 14.16 21.57
N GLU A 14 -1.24 12.93 21.11
CA GLU A 14 -2.15 11.99 21.80
C GLU A 14 -1.46 11.20 22.94
N GLY A 15 -0.25 11.60 23.35
CA GLY A 15 0.45 11.00 24.48
C GLY A 15 1.17 9.69 24.16
N PHE A 16 1.50 9.45 22.90
CA PHE A 16 2.35 8.33 22.50
C PHE A 16 3.79 8.78 22.26
N LYS A 17 4.75 7.95 22.65
CA LYS A 17 6.14 8.06 22.23
C LYS A 17 6.37 7.23 20.98
N VAL A 18 6.68 7.89 19.87
CA VAL A 18 7.02 7.19 18.62
C VAL A 18 8.40 6.53 18.76
N LYS A 19 8.46 5.20 18.60
CA LYS A 19 9.68 4.38 18.74
C LYS A 19 10.34 4.12 17.39
N GLN A 20 9.53 3.88 16.36
CA GLN A 20 10.03 3.55 15.03
C GLN A 20 9.06 4.02 13.95
N ILE A 21 9.60 4.50 12.84
CA ILE A 21 8.84 4.77 11.61
C ILE A 21 9.54 4.02 10.48
N ILE A 22 8.76 3.24 9.73
CA ILE A 22 9.21 2.48 8.56
C ILE A 22 8.43 2.98 7.36
N VAL A 23 9.13 3.35 6.29
CA VAL A 23 8.52 3.80 5.03
C VAL A 23 8.93 2.86 3.92
N ASN A 24 7.96 2.43 3.11
CA ASN A 24 8.20 1.61 1.93
C ASN A 24 7.48 2.21 0.72
N PRO A 25 8.06 2.11 -0.50
CA PRO A 25 7.35 2.54 -1.70
C PRO A 25 6.07 1.73 -1.89
N MET A 26 5.00 2.39 -2.36
CA MET A 26 3.71 1.72 -2.57
C MET A 26 3.66 1.03 -3.94
N TYR A 27 4.11 -0.22 -4.01
CA TYR A 27 4.06 -1.05 -5.22
C TYR A 27 2.74 -1.83 -5.38
N LEU A 28 1.61 -1.25 -4.98
CA LEU A 28 0.33 -1.94 -5.00
C LEU A 28 -0.04 -2.35 -6.43
N LEU A 29 -0.51 -3.59 -6.59
CA LEU A 29 -0.89 -4.20 -7.87
C LEU A 29 0.25 -4.38 -8.88
N GLU A 30 1.51 -4.18 -8.48
CA GLU A 30 2.65 -4.57 -9.30
C GLU A 30 2.81 -6.10 -9.25
N ILE A 31 3.04 -6.73 -10.41
CA ILE A 31 3.00 -8.20 -10.53
C ILE A 31 4.01 -8.86 -9.59
N LYS A 32 5.24 -8.32 -9.53
CA LYS A 32 6.27 -8.80 -8.61
C LYS A 32 5.78 -8.79 -7.17
N ARG A 33 5.14 -7.69 -6.75
CA ARG A 33 4.63 -7.53 -5.39
C ARG A 33 3.48 -8.48 -5.07
N ILE A 34 2.57 -8.70 -6.02
CA ILE A 34 1.49 -9.69 -5.85
C ILE A 34 2.07 -11.10 -5.69
N ILE A 35 3.12 -11.45 -6.43
CA ILE A 35 3.80 -12.75 -6.29
C ILE A 35 4.46 -12.87 -4.91
N ASP A 36 5.14 -11.82 -4.45
CA ASP A 36 5.78 -11.81 -3.14
C ASP A 36 4.74 -11.92 -1.99
N ASP A 37 3.58 -11.30 -2.13
CA ASP A 37 2.54 -11.27 -1.10
C ASP A 37 1.65 -12.54 -1.10
N GLU A 38 1.29 -13.08 -2.28
CA GLU A 38 0.29 -14.16 -2.42
C GLU A 38 0.89 -15.51 -2.88
N GLY A 39 2.10 -15.50 -3.42
CA GLY A 39 2.73 -16.65 -4.06
C GLY A 39 2.24 -16.90 -5.51
N LEU A 40 2.97 -17.76 -6.23
CA LEU A 40 2.78 -17.97 -7.67
C LEU A 40 1.38 -18.49 -8.04
N PHE A 41 0.91 -19.56 -7.38
CA PHE A 41 -0.38 -20.18 -7.71
C PHE A 41 -1.57 -19.27 -7.47
N ARG A 42 -1.56 -18.52 -6.35
CA ARG A 42 -2.64 -17.56 -6.04
C ARG A 42 -2.58 -16.36 -6.99
N THR A 43 -1.37 -15.90 -7.34
CA THR A 43 -1.21 -14.84 -8.35
C THR A 43 -1.80 -15.26 -9.70
N LEU A 44 -1.54 -16.50 -10.15
CA LEU A 44 -2.13 -17.01 -11.40
C LEU A 44 -3.66 -17.05 -11.33
N LYS A 45 -4.23 -17.51 -10.20
CA LYS A 45 -5.68 -17.50 -9.98
C LYS A 45 -6.26 -16.08 -10.01
N ILE A 46 -5.59 -15.12 -9.38
CA ILE A 46 -5.97 -13.70 -9.42
C ILE A 46 -5.93 -13.20 -10.86
N GLY A 47 -4.84 -13.46 -11.59
CA GLY A 47 -4.70 -13.11 -13.00
C GLY A 47 -5.83 -13.68 -13.86
N PHE A 48 -6.15 -14.96 -13.69
CA PHE A 48 -7.25 -15.62 -14.38
C PHE A 48 -8.61 -14.96 -14.08
N ASN A 49 -8.89 -14.67 -12.81
CA ASN A 49 -10.13 -13.99 -12.41
C ASN A 49 -10.25 -12.57 -13.02
N ILE A 50 -9.12 -11.86 -13.12
CA ILE A 50 -9.08 -10.54 -13.76
C ILE A 50 -9.33 -10.66 -15.26
N LEU A 51 -8.76 -11.66 -15.92
CA LEU A 51 -8.90 -11.87 -17.36
C LEU A 51 -10.33 -12.30 -17.74
N THR A 52 -10.96 -13.15 -16.94
CA THR A 52 -12.32 -13.66 -17.20
C THR A 52 -13.42 -12.67 -16.80
N ASN A 53 -13.15 -11.73 -15.90
CA ASN A 53 -14.12 -10.71 -15.45
C ASN A 53 -13.79 -9.31 -16.00
N SER A 54 -14.48 -8.91 -17.07
CA SER A 54 -14.27 -7.62 -17.74
C SER A 54 -14.51 -6.40 -16.85
N LYS A 55 -15.45 -6.47 -15.90
CA LYS A 55 -15.72 -5.40 -14.92
C LYS A 55 -14.57 -5.28 -13.92
N ALA A 56 -14.07 -6.40 -13.41
CA ALA A 56 -12.92 -6.43 -12.51
C ALA A 56 -11.67 -5.88 -13.22
N LYS A 57 -11.40 -6.32 -14.45
CA LYS A 57 -10.30 -5.83 -15.28
C LYS A 57 -10.30 -4.30 -15.40
N LYS A 58 -11.44 -3.71 -15.78
CA LYS A 58 -11.57 -2.25 -15.92
C LYS A 58 -11.24 -1.53 -14.60
N ARG A 59 -11.81 -2.00 -13.47
CA ARG A 59 -11.56 -1.39 -12.15
C ARG A 59 -10.10 -1.49 -11.74
N ILE A 60 -9.48 -2.65 -11.92
CA ILE A 60 -8.08 -2.89 -11.52
C ILE A 60 -7.12 -2.06 -12.38
N LEU A 61 -7.37 -1.95 -13.69
CA LEU A 61 -6.56 -1.09 -14.56
C LEU A 61 -6.66 0.39 -14.17
N LEU A 62 -7.86 0.87 -13.84
CA LEU A 62 -8.04 2.25 -13.35
C LEU A 62 -7.30 2.48 -12.04
N MET A 63 -7.43 1.54 -11.10
CA MET A 63 -6.73 1.59 -9.81
C MET A 63 -5.20 1.60 -10.01
N ARG A 64 -4.68 0.68 -10.83
CA ARG A 64 -3.25 0.62 -11.15
C ARG A 64 -2.74 1.89 -11.83
N LYS A 65 -3.51 2.46 -12.75
CA LYS A 65 -3.17 3.73 -13.40
C LYS A 65 -3.08 4.87 -12.38
N SER A 66 -4.02 4.94 -11.44
CA SER A 66 -4.02 5.95 -10.37
C SER A 66 -2.80 5.80 -9.47
N PHE A 67 -2.51 4.59 -8.98
CA PHE A 67 -1.33 4.32 -8.15
C PHE A 67 -0.03 4.68 -8.85
N ARG A 68 0.13 4.28 -10.12
CA ARG A 68 1.34 4.64 -10.90
C ARG A 68 1.47 6.14 -11.12
N LYS A 69 0.38 6.84 -11.41
CA LYS A 69 0.39 8.30 -11.59
C LYS A 69 0.86 9.03 -10.34
N HIS A 70 0.51 8.52 -9.16
CA HIS A 70 0.82 9.14 -7.87
C HIS A 70 1.95 8.45 -7.10
N GLN A 71 2.70 7.54 -7.73
CA GLN A 71 3.69 6.69 -7.07
C GLN A 71 4.82 7.50 -6.40
N SER A 72 5.19 8.66 -6.96
CA SER A 72 6.19 9.56 -6.37
C SER A 72 5.69 10.29 -5.11
N HIS A 73 4.39 10.28 -4.85
CA HIS A 73 3.75 11.05 -3.79
C HIS A 73 3.00 10.16 -2.78
N ILE A 74 3.00 8.84 -2.97
CA ILE A 74 2.30 7.88 -2.11
C ILE A 74 3.28 6.79 -1.68
N ASN A 75 3.45 6.66 -0.37
CA ASN A 75 4.25 5.62 0.26
C ASN A 75 3.43 4.89 1.33
N ALA A 76 3.81 3.65 1.62
CA ALA A 76 3.34 2.95 2.81
C ALA A 76 4.16 3.40 4.02
N ILE A 77 3.49 3.67 5.14
CA ILE A 77 4.11 4.03 6.41
C ILE A 77 3.61 3.07 7.49
N ALA A 78 4.55 2.54 8.29
CA ALA A 78 4.27 1.80 9.50
C ALA A 78 4.92 2.53 10.67
N ILE A 79 4.16 2.76 11.75
CA ILE A 79 4.62 3.50 12.92
C ILE A 79 4.43 2.60 14.15
N VAL A 80 5.51 2.42 14.90
CA VAL A 80 5.49 1.76 16.21
C VAL A 80 5.57 2.85 17.27
N ALA A 81 4.55 2.94 18.10
CA ALA A 81 4.46 3.92 19.18
C ALA A 81 4.05 3.25 20.48
N GLU A 82 4.55 3.78 21.59
CA GLU A 82 4.34 3.30 22.95
C GLU A 82 3.56 4.35 23.72
N LYS A 83 2.47 3.97 24.39
CA LYS A 83 1.69 4.92 25.20
C LYS A 83 2.51 5.31 26.43
N LEU A 84 2.56 6.60 26.72
CA LEU A 84 3.15 7.13 27.94
C LEU A 84 2.32 6.77 29.18
#